data_AF-A0A920J5B0-F1
#
_entry.id   AF-A0A920J5B0-F1
#
_cell.length_a   1.000
_cell.length_b   1.000
_cell.length_c   1.000
_cell.angle_alpha   90.00
_cell.angle_beta   90.00
_cell.angle_gamma   90.00
#
_symmetry.space_group_name_H-M   'P 1'
#
loop_
_entity.id
_entity.type
_entity.pdbx_description
1 polymer ?
#
loop_
_entity_poly.entity_id
_entity_poly.type
_entity_poly.pdbx_seq_one_letter_code
_entity_poly.pdbx_strand_id
1 'polypeptide(L)' 'MARIDIPNGEELERIRLWKMTSGLSEAVDSFRIASHDKSLLTRRVREVARMRIAVINQCPI' A
#
# COMPACT_ATOMS: atom_id res chain seq x y z
N MET A 1 -16.26 16.29 -8.16
CA MET A 1 -15.75 15.11 -7.44
C MET A 1 -16.33 15.13 -6.04
N ALA A 2 -16.79 13.99 -5.52
CA ALA A 2 -17.24 13.89 -4.14
C ALA A 2 -16.08 14.27 -3.20
N ARG A 3 -16.33 15.19 -2.26
CA ARG A 3 -15.37 15.51 -1.19
C ARG A 3 -15.60 14.50 -0.08
N ILE A 4 -14.54 13.79 0.31
CA ILE A 4 -14.53 12.90 1.47
C ILE A 4 -13.79 13.64 2.57
N ASP A 5 -14.40 13.78 3.73
CA ASP A 5 -13.75 14.37 4.89
C ASP A 5 -12.82 13.34 5.54
N ILE A 6 -11.51 13.59 5.46
CA ILE A 6 -10.49 12.70 6.01
C ILE A 6 -10.10 13.24 7.40
N PRO A 7 -10.27 12.45 8.48
CA PRO A 7 -9.92 12.90 9.84
C PRO A 7 -8.48 13.36 9.94
N ASN A 8 -8.20 14.46 10.64
CA ASN A 8 -6.84 14.95 10.87
C ASN A 8 -5.97 13.91 11.61
N GLY A 9 -4.66 13.90 11.34
CA GLY A 9 -3.69 13.04 12.03
C GLY A 9 -2.28 13.21 11.46
N GLU A 10 -1.28 12.66 12.17
CA GLU A 10 0.15 12.79 11.82
C GLU A 10 0.59 11.91 10.64
N GLU A 11 -0.22 10.91 10.29
CA GLU A 11 0.07 9.99 9.21
C GLU A 11 -0.25 10.57 7.82
N LEU A 12 0.38 9.96 6.81
CA LEU A 12 0.07 10.24 5.41
C LEU A 12 -1.43 10.07 5.13
N GLU A 13 -1.99 10.97 4.33
CA GLU A 13 -3.42 11.01 4.01
C GLU A 13 -3.98 9.66 3.53
N ARG A 14 -3.22 8.93 2.70
CA ARG A 14 -3.60 7.59 2.24
C ARG A 14 -3.82 6.56 3.37
N ILE A 15 -3.03 6.65 4.45
CA ILE A 15 -3.15 5.74 5.59
C ILE A 15 -4.39 6.11 6.40
N ARG A 16 -4.65 7.41 6.57
CA ARG A 16 -5.87 7.90 7.22
C ARG A 16 -7.12 7.49 6.44
N LEU A 17 -7.09 7.55 5.11
CA LEU A 17 -8.14 7.02 4.24
C LEU A 17 -8.36 5.52 4.44
N TRP A 18 -7.29 4.72 4.51
CA TRP A 18 -7.44 3.28 4.73
C TRP A 18 -8.08 2.96 6.08
N LYS A 19 -7.76 3.72 7.13
CA LYS A 19 -8.38 3.57 8.46
C LYS A 19 -9.88 3.88 8.48
N MET A 20 -10.40 4.61 7.48
CA MET A 20 -11.86 4.84 7.36
C MET A 20 -12.62 3.57 6.97
N THR A 21 -11.94 2.52 6.50
CA THR A 21 -12.55 1.22 6.21
C THR A 21 -12.16 0.22 7.29
N SER A 22 -13.13 -0.22 8.08
CA SER A 22 -12.91 -1.26 9.10
C SER A 22 -12.32 -2.53 8.48
N GLY A 23 -11.32 -3.13 9.14
CA GLY A 23 -10.63 -4.35 8.68
C GLY A 23 -9.62 -4.16 7.55
N LEU A 24 -9.60 -3.00 6.86
CA LEU A 24 -8.68 -2.78 5.74
C LEU A 24 -7.22 -2.77 6.20
N SER A 25 -6.93 -2.19 7.36
CA SER A 25 -5.56 -2.17 7.92
C SER A 25 -4.99 -3.58 8.10
N GLU A 26 -5.79 -4.51 8.63
CA GLU A 26 -5.40 -5.92 8.84
C GLU A 26 -5.20 -6.66 7.51
N ALA A 27 -6.09 -6.42 6.54
CA ALA A 27 -5.97 -6.98 5.20
C ALA A 27 -4.71 -6.49 4.47
N VAL A 28 -4.40 -5.19 4.60
CA VAL A 28 -3.20 -4.59 4.00
C VAL A 28 -1.93 -5.13 4.63
N ASP A 29 -1.87 -5.32 5.96
CA ASP A 29 -0.71 -5.92 6.60
C ASP A 29 -0.54 -7.39 6.20
N SER A 30 -1.64 -8.14 6.13
CA SER A 30 -1.61 -9.52 5.62
C SER A 30 -1.07 -9.59 4.18
N PHE A 31 -1.50 -8.66 3.31
CA PHE A 31 -0.96 -8.54 1.95
C PHE A 31 0.53 -8.18 1.95
N ARG A 32 0.97 -7.25 2.83
CA ARG A 32 2.38 -6.88 2.98
C ARG A 32 3.23 -8.10 3.34
N ILE A 33 2.80 -8.89 4.34
CA ILE A 33 3.51 -10.12 4.76
C ILE A 33 3.61 -11.11 3.60
N ALA A 34 2.50 -11.37 2.90
CA ALA A 34 2.48 -12.31 1.78
C ALA A 34 3.39 -11.85 0.62
N SER A 35 3.37 -10.57 0.28
CA SER A 35 4.12 -10.01 -0.86
C SER A 35 5.60 -9.75 -0.57
N HIS A 36 5.96 -9.41 0.67
CA HIS A 36 7.33 -9.01 1.04
C HIS A 36 8.08 -10.07 1.85
N ASP A 37 7.43 -10.67 2.85
CA ASP A 37 8.12 -11.49 3.85
C ASP A 37 8.09 -12.98 3.45
N LYS A 38 6.98 -13.44 2.85
CA LYS A 38 6.82 -14.82 2.34
C LYS A 38 7.07 -14.95 0.83
N SER A 39 7.76 -13.98 0.24
CA SER A 39 8.02 -13.97 -1.20
C SER A 39 9.03 -15.05 -1.61
N LEU A 40 8.77 -15.72 -2.74
CA LEU A 40 9.74 -16.59 -3.42
C LEU A 40 10.88 -15.80 -4.09
N LEU A 41 10.72 -14.48 -4.24
CA LEU A 41 11.70 -13.61 -4.89
C LEU A 41 12.71 -13.09 -3.86
N THR A 42 13.98 -13.06 -4.26
CA THR A 42 15.01 -12.36 -3.49
C THR A 42 14.70 -10.88 -3.38
N ARG A 43 15.19 -10.23 -2.32
CA ARG A 43 14.87 -8.83 -2.01
C ARG A 43 15.04 -7.88 -3.21
N ARG A 44 16.15 -7.98 -3.95
CA ARG A 44 16.40 -7.12 -5.13
C ARG A 44 15.40 -7.37 -6.26
N VAL A 45 15.12 -8.63 -6.57
CA VAL A 45 14.16 -8.98 -7.65
C VAL A 45 12.75 -8.54 -7.27
N ARG A 46 12.37 -8.69 -6.00
CA ARG A 46 11.09 -8.22 -5.48
C ARG A 46 10.93 -6.71 -5.61
N GLU A 47 11.95 -5.91 -5.26
CA GLU A 47 11.88 -4.46 -5.44
C GLU A 47 11.75 -4.06 -6.91
N VAL A 48 12.48 -4.71 -7.81
CA VAL A 48 12.33 -4.47 -9.26
C VAL A 48 10.91 -4.80 -9.73
N ALA A 49 10.33 -5.91 -9.25
CA ALA A 49 8.95 -6.27 -9.57
C ALA A 49 7.95 -5.23 -9.03
N ARG A 50 8.10 -4.78 -7.79
CA ARG A 50 7.28 -3.72 -7.18
C ARG A 50 7.37 -2.41 -7.97
N MET A 51 8.58 -1.99 -8.34
CA MET A 51 8.81 -0.80 -9.15
C MET A 51 8.16 -0.92 -10.53
N ARG A 52 8.29 -2.07 -11.21
CA ARG A 52 7.60 -2.30 -12.50
C ARG A 52 6.09 -2.18 -12.37
N ILE A 53 5.48 -2.75 -11.32
CA ILE A 53 4.04 -2.61 -11.06
C ILE A 53 3.67 -1.13 -10.86
N ALA A 54 4.47 -0.38 -10.11
CA ALA A 54 4.23 1.04 -9.92
C ALA A 54 4.30 1.84 -11.24
N VAL A 55 5.28 1.57 -12.11
CA VAL A 55 5.35 2.20 -13.45
C VAL A 55 4.11 1.87 -14.29
N ILE A 56 3.69 0.60 -14.31
CA ILE A 56 2.48 0.16 -15.05
C ILE A 56 1.23 0.92 -14.58
N ASN A 57 1.14 1.20 -13.28
CA ASN A 57 0.04 1.94 -12.66
C ASN A 57 0.31 3.46 -12.59
N GLN A 58 1.31 3.96 -13.32
CA GLN A 58 1.66 5.39 -13.37
C GLN A 58 1.87 6.03 -11.99
N CYS A 59 2.31 5.22 -11.02
CA CYS A 59 2.67 5.70 -9.69
C CYS A 59 4.07 6.33 -9.74
N PRO A 60 4.29 7.51 -9.14
CA PRO A 60 5.63 8.05 -8.98
C PRO A 60 6.46 7.13 -8.07
N ILE A 61 7.70 6.81 -8.48
CA ILE A 61 8.63 5.92 -7.79
C ILE A 61 9.84 6.72 -7.32
#